data_AF-A0A383BW88-F1
#
_entry.id   AF-A0A383BW88-F1
#
_cell.length_a   1.000
_cell.length_b   1.000
_cell.length_c   1.000
_cell.angle_alpha   90.00
_cell.angle_beta   90.00
_cell.angle_gamma   90.00
#
_symmetry.space_group_name_H-M   'P 1'
#
loop_
_entity.id
_entity.type
_entity.pdbx_description
1 polymer ?
#
loop_
_entity_poly.entity_id
_entity_poly.type
_entity_poly.pdbx_seq_one_letter_code
_entity_poly.pdbx_strand_id
1 'polypeptide(L)'
;MSNQLPPNFDWKTITPDDSPRTPIDIMADPKLRRLGTPALAPGDRAFGFRRPLYDFSSGQQVATGDTFDLLNRAEEKPIALIFGSYT
;
A
#
# COMPACT_ATOMS: atom_id res chain seq x y z
N MET A 1 6.62 10.96 -17.16
CA MET A 1 7.89 10.64 -16.45
C MET A 1 8.63 9.61 -17.28
N SER A 2 9.96 9.70 -17.38
CA SER A 2 10.77 8.76 -18.19
C SER A 2 10.65 7.35 -17.62
N ASN A 3 10.41 6.36 -18.48
CA ASN A 3 10.21 4.94 -18.13
C ASN A 3 11.53 4.15 -18.02
N GLN A 4 12.67 4.83 -17.97
CA GLN A 4 13.97 4.20 -17.98
C GLN A 4 14.77 4.67 -16.76
N LEU A 5 15.34 3.70 -16.04
CA LEU A 5 16.38 3.99 -15.07
C LEU A 5 17.56 4.68 -15.79
N PRO A 6 18.23 5.63 -15.13
CA PRO A 6 19.45 6.21 -15.66
C PRO A 6 20.42 5.09 -16.09
N PRO A 7 21.18 5.25 -17.19
CA PRO A 7 22.07 4.21 -17.69
C PRO A 7 23.09 3.69 -16.66
N ASN A 8 23.42 4.52 -15.67
CA ASN A 8 24.40 4.24 -14.62
C ASN A 8 23.75 4.02 -13.23
N PHE A 9 22.45 3.75 -13.17
CA PHE A 9 21.78 3.52 -11.90
C PHE A 9 22.06 2.11 -11.38
N ASP A 10 22.92 2.02 -10.37
CA ASP A 10 23.25 0.76 -9.70
C ASP A 10 22.17 0.36 -8.69
N TRP A 11 21.06 -0.14 -9.20
CA TRP A 11 19.92 -0.56 -8.38
C TRP A 11 20.27 -1.68 -7.39
N LYS A 12 21.37 -2.42 -7.60
CA LYS A 12 21.80 -3.50 -6.70
C LYS A 12 22.29 -2.98 -5.37
N THR A 13 22.76 -1.74 -5.31
CA THR A 13 23.22 -1.12 -4.05
C THR A 13 22.08 -0.76 -3.08
N ILE A 14 20.84 -0.69 -3.59
CA ILE A 14 19.66 -0.25 -2.83
C ILE A 14 18.58 -1.33 -2.72
N THR A 15 18.72 -2.43 -3.44
CA THR A 15 17.78 -3.55 -3.42
C THR A 15 18.43 -4.66 -2.62
N PRO A 16 17.82 -5.13 -1.51
CA PRO A 16 18.32 -6.28 -0.77
C PRO A 16 18.52 -7.50 -1.69
N ASP A 17 19.58 -8.27 -1.44
CA ASP A 17 19.92 -9.46 -2.26
C ASP A 17 18.81 -10.53 -2.24
N ASP A 18 18.01 -10.57 -1.18
CA ASP A 18 16.87 -11.46 -0.99
C ASP A 18 15.54 -10.87 -1.51
N SER A 19 15.57 -9.70 -2.13
CA SER A 19 14.37 -9.09 -2.69
C SER A 19 13.78 -10.00 -3.78
N PRO A 20 12.48 -10.35 -3.70
CA PRO A 20 11.83 -11.21 -4.68
C PRO A 20 11.65 -10.52 -6.05
N ARG A 21 11.87 -9.21 -6.14
CA ARG A 21 11.77 -8.41 -7.36
C ARG A 21 12.84 -7.34 -7.42
N THR A 22 13.39 -7.10 -8.60
CA THR A 22 14.27 -5.97 -8.87
C THR A 22 13.46 -4.71 -9.23
N PRO A 23 14.04 -3.51 -9.18
CA PRO A 23 13.37 -2.29 -9.67
C PRO A 23 12.99 -2.37 -11.16
N ILE A 24 13.75 -3.12 -11.96
CA ILE A 24 13.43 -3.37 -13.37
C ILE A 24 12.13 -4.18 -13.48
N ASP A 25 11.96 -5.21 -12.65
CA ASP A 25 10.74 -6.02 -12.62
C ASP A 25 9.52 -5.19 -12.17
N ILE A 26 9.71 -4.29 -11.20
CA ILE A 26 8.66 -3.39 -10.72
C ILE A 26 8.20 -2.43 -11.84
N MET A 27 9.14 -1.83 -12.57
CA MET A 27 8.81 -0.94 -13.68
C MET A 27 8.24 -1.67 -14.90
N ALA A 28 8.61 -2.93 -15.12
CA ALA A 28 8.07 -3.73 -16.21
C ALA A 28 6.60 -4.14 -15.96
N ASP A 29 6.18 -4.26 -14.69
CA ASP A 29 4.82 -4.65 -14.31
C ASP A 29 3.81 -3.50 -14.48
N PRO A 30 2.88 -3.58 -15.46
CA PRO A 30 1.89 -2.52 -15.69
C PRO A 30 0.96 -2.29 -14.49
N LYS A 31 0.73 -3.32 -13.66
CA LYS A 31 -0.12 -3.19 -12.46
C LYS A 31 0.58 -2.36 -11.40
N LEU A 32 1.87 -2.61 -11.15
CA LEU A 32 2.66 -1.84 -10.18
C LEU A 32 2.87 -0.41 -10.67
N ARG A 33 3.11 -0.22 -11.97
CA ARG A 33 3.15 1.13 -12.56
C ARG A 33 1.89 1.95 -12.30
N ARG A 34 0.71 1.32 -12.37
CA ARG A 34 -0.56 1.98 -12.10
C ARG A 34 -0.64 2.51 -10.66
N LEU A 35 0.00 1.84 -9.69
CA LEU A 35 0.02 2.29 -8.28
C LEU A 35 0.76 3.61 -8.08
N GLY A 36 1.70 3.96 -8.96
CA GLY A 36 2.43 5.23 -8.91
C GLY A 36 1.59 6.45 -9.34
N THR A 37 0.39 6.25 -9.87
CA THR A 37 -0.55 7.32 -10.22
C THR A 37 -1.68 7.34 -9.20
N PRO A 38 -1.82 8.42 -8.40
CA PRO A 38 -2.94 8.56 -7.48
C PRO A 38 -4.27 8.47 -8.23
N ALA A 39 -5.18 7.63 -7.73
CA ALA A 39 -6.52 7.48 -8.29
C ALA A 39 -7.56 8.40 -7.62
N LEU A 40 -7.16 9.14 -6.59
CA LEU A 40 -8.00 10.02 -5.79
C LEU A 40 -7.27 11.34 -5.56
N ALA A 41 -8.02 12.44 -5.48
CA ALA A 41 -7.58 13.77 -5.11
C ALA A 41 -8.21 14.21 -3.77
N PRO A 42 -7.65 15.22 -3.07
CA PRO A 42 -8.30 15.80 -1.90
C PRO A 42 -9.72 16.29 -2.22
N GLY A 43 -10.67 15.93 -1.37
CA GLY A 43 -12.10 16.23 -1.57
C GLY A 43 -12.87 15.11 -2.31
N ASP A 44 -12.18 14.19 -2.98
CA ASP A 44 -12.82 13.01 -3.54
C ASP A 44 -13.31 12.07 -2.44
N ARG A 45 -14.34 11.30 -2.74
CA ARG A 45 -14.76 10.19 -1.89
C ARG A 45 -13.64 9.15 -1.82
N ALA A 46 -13.29 8.74 -0.60
CA ALA A 46 -12.31 7.68 -0.39
C ALA A 46 -12.73 6.37 -1.08
N PHE A 47 -11.75 5.55 -1.48
CA PHE A 47 -12.02 4.22 -2.04
C PHE A 47 -12.56 3.30 -0.94
N GLY A 48 -13.80 2.82 -1.11
CA GLY A 48 -14.43 1.94 -0.14
C GLY A 48 -13.81 0.56 -0.12
N PHE A 49 -13.47 0.08 1.08
CA PHE A 49 -13.04 -1.29 1.29
C PHE A 49 -13.71 -1.89 2.50
N ARG A 50 -13.84 -3.22 2.47
CA ARG A 50 -14.32 -4.05 3.56
C ARG A 50 -13.29 -5.12 3.88
N ARG A 51 -12.85 -5.20 5.13
CA ARG A 51 -11.82 -6.14 5.60
C ARG A 51 -12.14 -6.65 7.01
N PRO A 52 -11.74 -7.89 7.36
CA PRO A 52 -11.81 -8.35 8.73
C PRO A 52 -11.04 -7.41 9.67
N LEU A 53 -11.57 -7.18 10.87
CA LEU A 53 -10.92 -6.38 11.88
C LEU A 53 -10.05 -7.28 12.77
N TYR A 54 -8.81 -6.86 12.99
CA TYR A 54 -7.85 -7.56 13.83
C TYR A 54 -7.41 -6.66 14.98
N ASP A 55 -7.19 -7.27 16.14
CA ASP A 55 -6.54 -6.64 17.29
C ASP A 55 -5.06 -7.04 17.31
N PHE A 56 -4.19 -6.05 17.54
CA PHE A 56 -2.73 -6.18 17.65
C PHE A 56 -2.22 -5.70 19.01
N SER A 57 -3.10 -5.44 19.99
CA SER A 57 -2.75 -4.96 21.33
C SER A 57 -1.74 -5.85 22.06
N SER A 58 -1.72 -7.15 21.76
CA SER A 58 -0.79 -8.15 22.30
C SER A 58 0.51 -8.30 21.50
N GLY A 59 0.66 -7.57 20.39
CA GLY A 59 1.73 -7.76 19.41
C GLY A 59 1.52 -8.94 18.45
N GLN A 60 0.40 -9.66 18.56
CA GLN A 60 0.00 -10.74 17.65
C GLN A 60 -1.28 -10.36 16.93
N GLN A 61 -1.45 -10.83 15.69
CA GLN A 61 -2.68 -10.63 14.95
C GLN A 61 -3.79 -11.53 15.51
N VAL A 62 -4.80 -10.94 16.15
CA VAL A 62 -5.97 -11.66 16.69
C VAL A 62 -7.24 -11.24 15.95
N ALA A 63 -7.99 -12.21 15.42
CA ALA A 63 -9.27 -11.92 14.77
C ALA A 63 -10.31 -11.48 15.80
N THR A 64 -10.96 -10.35 15.58
CA THR A 64 -12.03 -9.85 16.47
C THR A 64 -13.39 -10.51 16.21
N GLY A 65 -13.56 -11.13 15.04
CA GLY A 65 -14.87 -11.58 14.53
C GLY A 65 -15.63 -10.49 13.77
N ASP A 66 -15.21 -9.23 13.90
CA ASP A 66 -15.84 -8.11 13.22
C ASP A 66 -15.25 -7.84 11.83
N THR A 67 -15.97 -7.02 11.08
CA THR A 67 -15.56 -6.51 9.77
C THR A 67 -15.57 -5.00 9.78
N PHE A 68 -14.47 -4.39 9.34
CA PHE A 68 -14.36 -2.95 9.11
C PHE A 68 -14.80 -2.60 7.69
N ASP A 69 -15.70 -1.62 7.58
CA ASP A 69 -16.13 -1.02 6.33
C ASP A 69 -15.80 0.48 6.36
N LEU A 70 -14.89 0.93 5.50
CA LEU A 70 -14.39 2.30 5.53
C LEU A 70 -15.49 3.33 5.32
N LEU A 71 -16.38 3.10 4.35
CA LEU A 71 -17.35 4.13 3.97
C LEU A 71 -18.40 4.31 5.05
N ASN A 72 -18.87 3.20 5.64
CA ASN A 72 -19.81 3.27 6.75
C ASN A 72 -19.19 3.94 7.98
N ARG A 73 -17.94 3.60 8.33
CA ARG A 73 -17.29 4.20 9.51
C ARG A 73 -16.93 5.67 9.32
N ALA A 74 -16.70 6.10 8.08
CA ALA A 74 -16.45 7.50 7.76
C ALA A 74 -17.70 8.39 7.93
N GLU A 75 -18.91 7.82 7.91
CA GLU A 75 -20.16 8.56 8.21
C GLU A 75 -20.28 8.89 9.71
N GLU A 76 -19.70 8.07 10.58
CA GLU A 76 -19.79 8.23 12.03
C GLU A 76 -18.71 9.17 12.58
N LYS A 77 -17.48 9.11 12.03
CA LYS A 77 -16.34 9.89 12.51
C LYS A 77 -15.24 10.05 11.47
N PRO A 78 -14.38 11.08 11.58
CA PRO A 78 -13.18 11.19 10.76
C PRO A 78 -12.25 9.99 10.92
N ILE A 79 -11.66 9.55 9.81
CA ILE A 79 -10.75 8.38 9.75
C ILE A 79 -9.40 8.81 9.18
N ALA A 80 -8.32 8.34 9.80
CA ALA A 80 -6.97 8.39 9.26
C ALA A 80 -6.52 6.98 8.87
N LEU A 81 -6.03 6.81 7.63
CA LEU A 81 -5.43 5.55 7.18
C LEU A 81 -3.91 5.65 7.28
N ILE A 82 -3.32 4.73 8.03
CA ILE A 82 -1.87 4.64 8.22
C ILE A 82 -1.40 3.37 7.52
N PHE A 83 -0.53 3.54 6.52
CA PHE A 83 0.11 2.43 5.82
C PHE A 83 1.52 2.25 6.38
N GLY A 84 1.80 1.09 6.94
CA GLY A 84 3.13 0.75 7.47
C GLY A 84 3.53 -0.67 7.05
N SER A 85 4.82 -0.87 6.84
CA SER A 85 5.41 -2.21 6.80
C SER A 85 5.73 -2.61 8.24
N TYR A 86 4.89 -3.44 8.84
CA TYR A 86 5.28 -4.14 10.06
C TYR A 86 6.15 -5.31 9.62
N THR A 87 7.46 -5.09 9.67
CA THR A 87 8.47 -6.17 9.59
C THR A 87 8.65 -6.79 10.96
#